data_AF-A0A9Q1BVC1-F1
#
_entry.id   AF-A0A9Q1BVC1-F1
#
_cell.length_a   1.000
_cell.length_b   1.000
_cell.length_c   1.000
_cell.angle_alpha   90.00
_cell.angle_beta   90.00
_cell.angle_gamma   90.00
#
_symmetry.space_group_name_H-M   'P 1'
#
loop_
_entity.id
_entity.type
_entity.pdbx_description
1 polymer ?
#
loop_
_entity_poly.entity_id
_entity_poly.type
_entity_poly.pdbx_seq_one_letter_code
_entity_poly.pdbx_strand_id
1 'polypeptide(L)'
;MFRALYICQDALSSIIEDAKGPIKFIQDTDRIFGSQHGYDNKHMVMKSYFMAKGPFFKEGYRANPINSVDIYGMMCEILGLEPAPNNGSRLRYVDMIRETDDPGSAILATLSLWLMLFSGFVSLSLML
;
A
#
# COMPACT_ATOMS: atom_id res chain seq x y z
N MET A 1 -0.54 -8.48 -8.90
CA MET A 1 -0.53 -8.09 -10.34
C MET A 1 0.40 -6.89 -10.58
N PHE A 2 1.71 -7.06 -10.47
CA PHE A 2 2.65 -6.03 -10.91
C PHE A 2 2.70 -6.03 -12.43
N ARG A 3 1.77 -5.37 -13.13
CA ARG A 3 2.05 -5.08 -14.54
C ARG A 3 3.41 -4.40 -14.57
N ALA A 4 4.35 -4.89 -15.38
CA ALA A 4 5.61 -4.19 -15.63
C ALA A 4 5.23 -2.82 -16.21
N LEU A 5 5.07 -1.84 -15.32
CA LEU A 5 5.08 -0.43 -15.65
C LEU A 5 6.56 -0.15 -15.87
N TYR A 6 6.98 -0.36 -17.11
CA TYR A 6 8.32 -0.03 -17.55
C TYR A 6 8.55 1.43 -17.17
N ILE A 7 9.53 1.64 -16.29
CA ILE A 7 9.95 2.93 -15.77
C ILE A 7 10.27 3.79 -16.99
N CYS A 8 9.36 4.72 -17.31
CA CYS A 8 9.42 5.62 -18.46
C CYS A 8 9.47 4.88 -19.83
N GLN A 9 8.34 4.87 -20.56
CA GLN A 9 8.26 4.32 -21.92
C GLN A 9 9.38 4.88 -22.84
N ASP A 10 9.88 6.09 -22.57
CA ASP A 10 10.90 6.80 -23.35
C ASP A 10 12.34 6.25 -23.15
N ALA A 11 12.65 5.71 -21.98
CA ALA A 11 13.95 5.07 -21.74
C ALA A 11 14.00 3.64 -22.29
N LEU A 12 12.83 3.00 -22.42
CA LEU A 12 12.74 1.64 -22.95
C LEU A 12 12.77 1.63 -24.49
N SER A 13 12.11 2.59 -25.15
CA SER A 13 12.13 2.70 -26.61
C SER A 13 13.52 3.00 -27.14
N SER A 14 14.30 3.85 -26.46
CA SER A 14 15.71 4.08 -26.81
C SER A 14 16.57 2.83 -26.62
N ILE A 15 16.39 2.04 -25.55
CA ILE A 15 17.10 0.76 -25.38
C ILE A 15 16.66 -0.29 -26.42
N ILE A 16 15.38 -0.32 -26.81
CA ILE A 16 14.84 -1.26 -27.80
C ILE A 16 15.22 -0.86 -29.23
N GLU A 17 15.28 0.45 -29.55
CA GLU A 17 15.73 0.95 -30.84
C GLU A 17 17.24 0.90 -31.02
N ASP A 18 18.02 1.08 -29.94
CA ASP A 18 19.47 0.88 -29.96
C ASP A 18 19.80 -0.63 -30.06
N ALA A 19 18.93 -1.47 -29.51
CA ALA A 19 18.90 -2.92 -29.74
C ALA A 19 18.23 -3.31 -31.08
N LYS A 20 18.50 -2.59 -32.19
CA LYS A 20 18.12 -3.00 -33.56
C LYS A 20 18.78 -4.31 -34.04
N GLY A 21 19.52 -5.01 -33.18
CA GLY A 21 19.85 -6.42 -33.34
C GLY A 21 18.94 -7.29 -32.47
N PRO A 22 18.71 -8.58 -32.79
CA PRO A 22 17.91 -9.44 -31.93
C PRO A 22 18.39 -9.32 -30.48
N ILE A 23 17.48 -9.13 -29.51
CA ILE A 23 17.82 -9.19 -28.09
C ILE A 23 18.57 -10.51 -27.91
N LYS A 24 19.89 -10.42 -27.81
CA LYS A 24 20.74 -11.59 -27.73
C LYS A 24 20.58 -12.06 -26.30
N PHE A 25 19.63 -12.96 -26.06
CA PHE A 25 19.65 -13.78 -24.88
C PHE A 25 21.01 -14.49 -24.93
N ILE A 26 21.97 -13.99 -24.16
CA ILE A 26 23.25 -14.65 -23.96
C ILE A 26 22.90 -15.87 -23.11
N GLN A 27 22.38 -16.92 -23.76
CA GLN A 27 22.37 -18.26 -23.22
C GLN A 27 23.78 -18.79 -23.44
N ASP A 28 24.70 -18.33 -22.59
CA ASP A 28 25.98 -19.00 -22.37
C ASP A 28 25.66 -20.39 -21.80
N THR A 29 25.46 -21.37 -22.67
CA THR A 29 25.02 -22.74 -22.35
C THR A 29 26.02 -23.51 -21.47
N ASP A 30 27.21 -22.95 -21.27
CA ASP A 30 28.30 -23.57 -20.50
C ASP A 30 28.37 -23.09 -19.04
N ARG A 31 27.52 -22.12 -18.65
CA ARG A 31 27.34 -21.74 -17.25
C ARG A 31 26.07 -22.38 -16.71
N ILE A 32 26.18 -23.13 -15.60
CA ILE A 32 25.03 -23.46 -14.77
C ILE A 32 24.42 -22.13 -14.32
N PHE A 33 23.34 -21.70 -14.99
CA PHE A 33 22.64 -20.50 -14.61
C PHE A 33 22.05 -20.72 -13.22
N GLY A 34 22.52 -19.94 -12.25
CA GLY A 34 21.86 -19.84 -10.94
C GLY A 34 20.41 -19.34 -11.10
N SER A 35 19.69 -19.20 -9.99
CA SER A 35 18.32 -18.68 -10.01
C SER A 35 18.27 -17.32 -10.73
N GLN A 36 17.43 -17.22 -11.77
CA GLN A 36 17.22 -16.00 -12.55
C GLN A 36 15.83 -15.40 -12.26
N HIS A 37 15.73 -14.08 -12.36
CA HIS A 37 14.49 -13.32 -12.16
C HIS A 37 14.36 -12.23 -13.22
N GLY A 38 13.21 -11.54 -13.26
CA GLY A 38 12.95 -10.46 -14.24
C GLY A 38 12.14 -10.91 -15.46
N TYR A 39 11.68 -12.16 -15.48
CA TYR A 39 10.68 -12.65 -16.43
C TYR A 39 9.30 -12.03 -16.16
N ASP A 40 8.30 -12.38 -16.98
CA ASP A 40 6.94 -11.87 -16.80
C ASP A 40 6.44 -12.12 -15.37
N ASN A 41 6.06 -11.03 -14.70
CA ASN A 41 5.47 -11.01 -13.37
C ASN A 41 4.22 -11.90 -13.23
N LYS A 42 3.59 -12.32 -14.34
CA LYS A 42 2.45 -13.23 -14.33
C LYS A 42 2.84 -14.65 -13.90
N HIS A 43 4.08 -15.05 -14.12
CA HIS A 43 4.57 -16.36 -13.70
C HIS A 43 4.55 -16.50 -12.18
N MET A 44 4.03 -17.62 -11.69
CA MET A 44 3.93 -17.90 -10.25
C MET A 44 5.30 -17.88 -9.55
N VAL A 45 6.35 -18.32 -10.24
CA VAL A 45 7.73 -18.30 -9.73
C VAL A 45 8.29 -16.88 -9.53
N MET A 46 7.67 -15.86 -10.14
CA MET A 46 8.06 -14.45 -10.01
C MET A 46 7.21 -13.68 -8.98
N LYS A 47 6.27 -14.35 -8.27
CA LYS A 47 5.43 -13.70 -7.26
C LYS A 47 6.19 -13.55 -5.95
N SER A 48 6.10 -12.36 -5.34
CA SER A 48 6.59 -12.09 -3.99
C SER A 48 5.55 -12.44 -2.93
N TYR A 49 6.02 -12.64 -1.71
CA TYR A 49 5.16 -12.76 -0.53
C TYR A 49 4.87 -11.37 0.06
N PHE A 50 3.68 -11.22 0.66
CA PHE A 50 3.28 -10.05 1.43
C PHE A 50 2.69 -10.51 2.76
N MET A 51 3.20 -9.95 3.85
CA MET A 51 2.71 -10.21 5.21
C MET A 51 2.71 -8.89 5.98
N ALA A 52 1.59 -8.59 6.63
CA ALA A 52 1.41 -7.38 7.41
C ALA A 52 0.85 -7.72 8.78
N LYS A 53 1.34 -7.03 9.82
CA LYS A 53 0.88 -7.17 11.20
C LYS A 53 0.86 -5.79 11.84
N GLY A 54 -0.25 -5.46 12.49
CA GLY A 54 -0.41 -4.19 13.20
C GLY A 54 -1.87 -3.89 13.50
N PRO A 55 -2.14 -2.84 14.30
CA PRO A 55 -3.50 -2.49 14.71
C PRO A 55 -4.41 -2.08 13.54
N PHE A 56 -3.83 -1.60 12.43
CA PHE A 56 -4.56 -1.23 11.21
C PHE A 56 -4.98 -2.42 10.35
N PHE A 57 -4.36 -3.60 10.52
CA PHE A 57 -4.62 -4.77 9.69
C PHE A 57 -5.51 -5.79 10.42
N LYS A 58 -6.43 -6.43 9.70
CA LYS A 58 -7.22 -7.55 10.24
C LYS A 58 -6.29 -8.70 10.68
N GLU A 59 -6.58 -9.30 11.83
CA GLU A 59 -5.84 -10.45 12.36
C GLU A 59 -6.27 -11.76 11.71
N GLY A 60 -5.32 -12.67 11.48
CA GLY A 60 -5.60 -13.99 10.88
C GLY A 60 -6.19 -13.94 9.46
N TYR A 61 -6.15 -12.77 8.80
CA TYR A 61 -6.81 -12.54 7.53
C TYR A 61 -5.91 -12.96 6.35
N ARG A 62 -6.46 -13.78 5.44
CA ARG A 62 -5.79 -14.16 4.19
C ARG A 62 -6.30 -13.27 3.06
N ALA A 63 -5.48 -12.30 2.69
CA ALA A 63 -5.83 -11.35 1.63
C ALA A 63 -5.77 -11.96 0.22
N ASN A 64 -6.54 -11.35 -0.69
CA ASN A 64 -6.38 -11.57 -2.12
C ASN A 64 -5.03 -10.99 -2.63
N PRO A 65 -4.51 -11.47 -3.78
CA PRO A 65 -3.25 -10.97 -4.32
C PRO A 65 -3.29 -9.47 -4.64
N ILE A 66 -2.30 -8.72 -4.17
CA ILE A 66 -2.10 -7.30 -4.47
C ILE A 66 -0.95 -7.05 -5.46
N ASN A 67 -0.69 -5.79 -5.78
CA ASN A 67 0.45 -5.33 -6.59
C ASN A 67 1.41 -4.57 -5.68
N SER A 68 2.73 -4.54 -5.96
CA SER A 68 3.60 -3.63 -5.15
C SER A 68 3.18 -2.20 -5.27
N VAL A 69 2.68 -1.79 -6.43
CA VAL A 69 2.30 -0.39 -6.69
C VAL A 69 1.20 0.07 -5.74
N ASP A 70 0.47 -0.87 -5.13
CA ASP A 70 -0.55 -0.59 -4.12
C ASP A 70 0.04 -0.30 -2.73
N ILE A 71 1.24 -0.81 -2.44
CA ILE A 71 1.88 -0.70 -1.13
C ILE A 71 2.15 0.77 -0.78
N TYR A 72 2.52 1.60 -1.75
CA TYR A 72 2.71 3.04 -1.51
C TYR A 72 1.44 3.72 -0.99
N GLY A 73 0.31 3.55 -1.69
CA GLY A 73 -0.97 4.11 -1.25
C GLY A 73 -1.42 3.56 0.11
N MET A 74 -1.20 2.26 0.35
CA MET A 74 -1.49 1.62 1.64
C MET A 74 -0.65 2.22 2.78
N MET A 75 0.64 2.45 2.58
CA MET A 75 1.51 3.06 3.59
C MET A 75 1.09 4.49 3.90
N CYS A 76 0.75 5.29 2.88
CA CYS A 76 0.21 6.63 3.06
C CYS A 76 -1.07 6.61 3.91
N GLU A 77 -1.99 5.70 3.63
CA GLU A 77 -3.23 5.54 4.38
C GLU A 77 -2.99 5.19 5.86
N ILE A 78 -2.08 4.26 6.14
CA ILE A 78 -1.72 3.88 7.51
C ILE A 78 -1.07 5.03 8.28
N LEU A 79 -0.28 5.86 7.60
CA LEU A 79 0.41 7.00 8.19
C LEU A 79 -0.43 8.28 8.24
N GLY A 80 -1.65 8.27 7.69
CA GLY A 80 -2.48 9.48 7.57
C GLY A 80 -1.92 10.53 6.61
N LEU A 81 -1.17 10.12 5.59
CA LEU A 81 -0.55 10.99 4.59
C LEU A 81 -1.39 11.03 3.30
N GLU A 82 -1.43 12.19 2.65
CA GLU A 82 -1.98 12.32 1.31
C GLU A 82 -1.01 11.71 0.28
N PRO A 83 -1.42 10.70 -0.51
CA PRO A 83 -0.55 10.08 -1.49
C PRO A 83 -0.37 10.99 -2.72
N ALA A 84 0.87 11.11 -3.20
CA ALA A 84 1.12 11.72 -4.51
C ALA A 84 0.51 10.85 -5.64
N PRO A 85 0.30 11.40 -6.86
CA PRO A 85 -0.21 10.64 -8.00
C PRO A 85 0.59 9.35 -8.24
N ASN A 86 -0.08 8.20 -8.21
CA ASN A 86 0.55 6.88 -8.33
C ASN A 86 -0.39 5.88 -9.04
N ASN A 87 0.13 4.72 -9.42
CA ASN A 87 -0.63 3.68 -10.16
C ASN A 87 -1.26 2.60 -9.25
N GLY A 88 -1.20 2.79 -7.93
CA GLY A 88 -1.84 1.91 -6.95
C GLY A 88 -3.37 2.05 -6.96
N SER A 89 -4.06 1.07 -6.40
CA SER A 89 -5.52 1.14 -6.21
C SER A 89 -5.92 0.61 -4.84
N ARG A 90 -6.61 1.45 -4.09
CA ARG A 90 -7.14 1.13 -2.76
C ARG A 90 -8.09 -0.07 -2.76
N LEU A 91 -8.86 -0.26 -3.83
CA LEU A 91 -9.80 -1.37 -3.97
C LEU A 91 -9.14 -2.75 -3.86
N ARG A 92 -7.84 -2.87 -4.15
CA ARG A 92 -7.12 -4.15 -4.04
C ARG A 92 -6.72 -4.51 -2.63
N TYR A 93 -6.70 -3.55 -1.71
CA TYR A 93 -6.24 -3.80 -0.35
C TYR A 93 -7.20 -3.35 0.75
N VAL A 94 -8.27 -2.64 0.45
CA VAL A 94 -9.22 -2.15 1.47
C VAL A 94 -9.74 -3.27 2.38
N ASP A 95 -9.96 -4.47 1.86
CA ASP A 95 -10.49 -5.59 2.64
C ASP A 95 -9.55 -6.09 3.75
N MET A 96 -8.25 -5.77 3.71
CA MET A 96 -7.31 -6.17 4.76
C MET A 96 -7.18 -5.15 5.89
N ILE A 97 -7.69 -3.93 5.69
CA ILE A 97 -7.65 -2.84 6.67
C ILE A 97 -8.87 -2.95 7.60
N ARG A 98 -8.67 -2.68 8.89
CA ARG A 98 -9.79 -2.56 9.85
C ARG A 98 -10.52 -1.25 9.60
N GLU A 99 -11.85 -1.28 9.58
CA GLU A 99 -12.63 -0.04 9.60
C GLU A 99 -12.29 0.71 10.90
N THR A 100 -11.69 1.89 10.77
CA THR A 100 -11.48 2.81 11.88
C THR A 100 -12.68 3.73 12.00
N ASP A 101 -13.88 3.18 11.90
CA ASP A 101 -15.10 3.88 12.24
C ASP A 101 -15.55 3.33 13.58
N ASP A 102 -14.91 3.77 14.66
CA ASP A 102 -15.58 3.72 15.96
C ASP A 102 -16.27 5.07 16.20
N PRO A 103 -17.51 5.26 15.69
CA PRO A 103 -18.29 6.45 16.00
C PRO A 103 -18.45 6.64 17.52
N GLY A 104 -18.29 5.59 18.32
CA GLY A 104 -18.26 5.66 19.77
C GLY A 104 -17.12 6.54 20.30
N SER A 105 -15.93 6.47 19.72
CA SER A 105 -14.79 7.29 20.15
C SER A 105 -15.02 8.80 19.94
N ALA A 106 -15.61 9.19 18.80
CA ALA A 106 -15.95 10.57 18.50
C ALA A 106 -17.12 11.08 19.37
N ILE A 107 -18.12 10.24 19.64
CA ILE A 107 -19.24 10.57 20.53
C ILE A 107 -18.74 10.72 21.98
N LEU A 108 -17.85 9.85 22.46
CA LEU A 108 -17.28 9.95 23.80
C LEU A 108 -16.38 11.18 23.95
N ALA A 109 -15.61 11.53 22.93
CA ALA A 109 -14.79 12.74 22.91
C ALA A 109 -15.65 14.03 22.93
N THR A 110 -16.77 14.04 22.21
CA THR A 110 -17.70 15.18 22.20
C THR A 110 -18.48 15.28 23.51
N LEU A 111 -18.98 14.17 24.07
CA LEU A 111 -19.66 14.15 25.37
C LEU A 111 -18.76 14.57 26.54
N SER A 112 -17.49 14.14 26.52
CA SER A 112 -16.52 14.54 27.55
C SER A 112 -16.19 16.02 27.49
N LEU A 113 -16.08 16.61 26.29
CA LEU A 113 -15.91 18.05 26.11
C LEU A 113 -17.11 18.83 26.68
N TRP A 114 -18.34 18.37 26.43
CA TRP A 114 -19.56 18.96 26.97
C TRP A 114 -19.65 18.84 28.49
N LEU A 115 -19.26 17.71 29.08
CA LEU A 115 -19.20 17.52 30.54
C LEU A 115 -18.18 18.46 31.20
N MET A 116 -17.02 18.68 30.56
CA MET A 116 -16.01 19.62 31.07
C MET A 116 -16.49 21.07 31.00
N LEU A 117 -17.16 21.46 29.91
CA LEU A 117 -17.73 22.80 29.77
C LEU A 117 -18.90 23.03 30.73
N PHE A 118 -19.77 22.03 30.90
CA PHE A 118 -20.92 22.12 31.79
C PHE A 118 -20.50 22.18 33.27
N SER A 119 -19.57 21.32 33.68
CA SER A 119 -19.02 21.37 35.06
C SER A 119 -18.28 22.68 35.34
N GLY A 120 -17.51 23.19 34.38
CA GLY A 120 -16.86 24.51 34.50
C GLY A 120 -17.86 25.65 34.67
N PHE A 121 -18.96 25.65 33.92
CA PHE A 121 -20.02 26.66 34.05
C PHE A 121 -20.74 26.60 35.40
N VAL A 122 -21.05 25.40 35.88
CA VAL A 122 -21.69 25.21 37.19
C VAL A 122 -20.76 25.65 38.33
N SER A 123 -19.47 25.32 38.27
CA SER A 123 -18.49 25.76 39.27
C SER A 123 -18.29 27.28 39.27
N LEU A 124 -18.26 27.94 38.11
CA LEU A 124 -18.13 29.40 38.01
C LEU A 124 -19.38 30.11 38.56
N SER A 125 -20.57 29.57 38.30
CA SER A 125 -21.84 30.11 38.82
C SER A 125 -22.00 29.93 40.33
N LEU A 126 -21.30 28.98 40.95
CA LEU A 126 -21.29 28.77 42.41
C LEU A 126 -20.31 29.71 43.14
N MET A 127 -19.41 30.38 42.40
CA MET A 127 -18.40 31.29 42.94
C MET A 127 -18.75 32.78 42.79
N LEU A 128 -19.84 33.10 42.08
CA LEU A 128 -20.39 34.45 41.88
C LEU A 128 -21.67 34.63 42.70
#